data_AF-A0A060T9T1-F1
#
_entry.id   AF-A0A060T9T1-F1
#
_cell.length_a   1.000
_cell.length_b   1.000
_cell.length_c   1.000
_cell.angle_alpha   90.00
_cell.angle_beta   90.00
_cell.angle_gamma   90.00
#
_symmetry.space_group_name_H-M   'P 1'
#
loop_
_entity.id
_entity.type
_entity.pdbx_description
1 polymer ?
#
loop_
_entity_poly.entity_id
_entity_poly.type
_entity_poly.pdbx_seq_one_letter_code
_entity_poly.pdbx_strand_id
1 'polypeptide(L)'
;MTSEGTGNPELQQLQAQLSQIIETHIELGILVHDFEGTAQAKEGLLERVNLLAEQLHQVQTNAYDKVRDIQVPLDIVQYIEDGRNPDVYTREFVELLAKQNQYVNGKMKAMKQFRDILGTKIKEAYPDMESSVDGVIERTGN
;
A
#
# COMPACT_ATOMS: atom_id res chain seq x y z
N MET A 1 -2.53 -6.73 -24.75
CA MET A 1 -3.96 -6.75 -24.43
C MET A 1 -4.08 -6.30 -22.99
N THR A 2 -4.22 -4.99 -22.80
CA THR A 2 -4.37 -4.34 -21.50
C THR A 2 -5.73 -4.70 -20.95
N SER A 3 -5.77 -5.52 -19.89
CA SER A 3 -6.96 -5.63 -19.07
C SER A 3 -7.11 -4.31 -18.31
N GLU A 4 -7.73 -3.31 -18.92
CA GLU A 4 -8.43 -2.27 -18.19
C GLU A 4 -9.57 -2.97 -17.44
N GLY A 5 -9.22 -3.50 -16.27
CA GLY A 5 -10.16 -4.10 -15.35
C GLY A 5 -11.18 -3.02 -14.99
N THR A 6 -12.46 -3.35 -15.13
CA THR A 6 -13.55 -2.59 -14.55
C THR A 6 -13.23 -2.35 -13.07
N GLY A 7 -12.75 -1.15 -12.74
CA GLY A 7 -12.39 -0.78 -11.37
C GLY A 7 -13.57 -0.93 -10.43
N ASN A 8 -13.31 -1.07 -9.12
CA ASN A 8 -14.38 -1.19 -8.13
C ASN A 8 -15.37 -0.01 -8.31
N PRO A 9 -16.66 -0.28 -8.59
CA PRO A 9 -17.64 0.77 -8.87
C PRO A 9 -17.83 1.74 -7.68
N GLU A 10 -17.64 1.28 -6.45
CA GLU A 10 -17.72 2.11 -5.24
C GLU A 10 -16.54 3.08 -5.16
N LEU A 11 -15.33 2.62 -5.51
CA LEU A 11 -14.14 3.48 -5.60
C LEU A 11 -14.28 4.49 -6.74
N GLN A 12 -14.83 4.09 -7.89
CA GLN A 12 -15.09 5.00 -9.00
C GLN A 12 -16.11 6.08 -8.62
N GLN A 13 -17.17 5.69 -7.90
CA GLN A 13 -18.15 6.64 -7.39
C GLN A 13 -17.52 7.62 -6.40
N LEU A 14 -16.72 7.13 -5.46
CA LEU A 14 -16.00 7.98 -4.50
C LEU A 14 -15.03 8.93 -5.23
N GLN A 15 -14.27 8.43 -6.21
CA GLN A 15 -13.38 9.25 -7.02
C GLN A 15 -14.13 10.38 -7.72
N ALA A 16 -15.29 10.09 -8.33
CA ALA A 16 -16.11 11.11 -8.98
C ALA A 16 -16.60 12.17 -8.00
N GLN A 17 -17.03 11.77 -6.80
CA GLN A 17 -17.44 12.70 -5.74
C GLN A 17 -16.29 13.59 -5.26
N LEU A 18 -15.09 13.02 -5.07
CA LEU A 18 -13.90 13.78 -4.70
C LEU A 18 -13.48 14.79 -5.77
N SER A 19 -13.53 14.40 -7.06
CA SER A 19 -13.29 15.33 -8.17
C SER A 19 -14.28 16.49 -8.14
N GLN A 20 -15.57 16.21 -7.91
CA GLN A 20 -16.58 17.27 -7.83
C GLN A 20 -16.34 18.23 -6.67
N ILE A 21 -15.89 17.73 -5.52
CA ILE A 21 -15.52 18.57 -4.36
C ILE A 21 -14.35 19.49 -4.72
N ILE A 22 -13.32 18.96 -5.39
CA ILE A 22 -12.17 19.75 -5.84
C ILE A 22 -12.63 20.88 -6.79
N GLU A 23 -13.49 20.58 -7.75
CA GLU A 23 -14.08 21.58 -8.65
C GLU A 23 -14.87 22.65 -7.90
N THR A 24 -15.76 22.24 -6.97
CA THR A 24 -16.49 23.18 -6.10
C THR A 24 -15.54 24.09 -5.32
N HIS A 25 -14.42 23.55 -4.83
CA HIS A 25 -13.42 24.31 -4.08
C HIS A 25 -12.68 25.32 -4.97
N ILE A 26 -12.32 24.94 -6.20
CA ILE A 26 -11.72 25.83 -7.19
C ILE A 26 -12.67 26.98 -7.54
N GLU A 27 -13.94 26.66 -7.84
CA GLU A 27 -14.96 27.68 -8.13
C GLU A 27 -15.17 28.64 -6.96
N LEU A 28 -15.19 28.14 -5.74
CA LEU A 28 -15.27 28.96 -4.54
C LEU A 28 -14.05 29.89 -4.41
N GLY A 29 -12.85 29.39 -4.71
CA GLY A 29 -11.64 30.21 -4.75
C GLY A 29 -11.73 31.36 -5.75
N ILE A 30 -12.30 31.12 -6.94
CA ILE A 30 -12.53 32.14 -7.96
C ILE A 30 -13.57 33.17 -7.48
N LEU A 31 -14.70 32.73 -6.92
CA LEU A 31 -15.75 33.63 -6.41
C LEU A 31 -15.25 34.54 -5.29
N VAL A 32 -14.36 34.05 -4.43
CA VAL A 32 -13.74 34.84 -3.36
C VAL A 32 -12.70 35.82 -3.92
N HIS A 33 -11.91 35.40 -4.92
CA HIS A 33 -10.90 36.25 -5.56
C HIS A 33 -11.54 37.43 -6.30
N ASP A 34 -12.61 37.18 -7.06
CA ASP A 34 -13.31 38.18 -7.89
C ASP A 34 -14.53 38.78 -7.16
N PHE A 35 -14.50 38.85 -5.83
CA PHE A 35 -15.67 39.26 -5.05
C PHE A 35 -15.99 40.75 -5.23
N GLU A 36 -17.05 41.04 -6.00
CA GLU A 36 -17.48 42.41 -6.31
C GLU A 36 -18.30 43.10 -5.20
N GLY A 37 -18.65 42.38 -4.12
CA GLY A 37 -19.46 42.94 -3.02
C GLY A 37 -20.95 43.13 -3.35
N THR A 38 -21.42 42.63 -4.49
CA THR A 38 -22.83 42.67 -4.88
C THR A 38 -23.67 41.68 -4.09
N ALA A 39 -24.99 41.90 -4.02
CA ALA A 39 -25.91 40.96 -3.38
C ALA A 39 -25.88 39.59 -4.06
N GLN A 40 -25.80 39.56 -5.39
CA GLN A 40 -25.68 38.33 -6.17
C GLN A 40 -24.38 37.58 -5.88
N ALA A 41 -23.24 38.27 -5.80
CA ALA A 41 -21.96 37.65 -5.46
C ALA A 41 -22.00 37.01 -4.05
N LYS A 42 -22.64 37.67 -3.10
CA LYS A 42 -22.83 37.14 -1.74
C LYS A 42 -23.72 35.90 -1.73
N GLU A 43 -24.81 35.90 -2.49
CA GLU A 43 -25.72 34.75 -2.60
C GLU A 43 -25.04 33.53 -3.22
N GLY A 44 -24.36 33.71 -4.36
CA GLY A 44 -23.62 32.63 -5.03
C GLY A 44 -22.50 32.05 -4.17
N LEU A 45 -21.79 32.89 -3.38
CA LEU A 45 -20.79 32.41 -2.43
C LEU A 45 -21.41 31.54 -1.33
N LEU A 46 -22.53 31.97 -0.73
CA LEU A 46 -23.22 31.20 0.30
C LEU A 46 -23.74 29.86 -0.23
N GLU A 47 -24.30 29.87 -1.44
CA GLU A 47 -24.74 28.64 -2.11
C GLU A 47 -23.57 27.68 -2.31
N ARG A 48 -22.41 28.15 -2.79
CA ARG A 48 -21.24 27.31 -3.02
C ARG A 48 -20.62 26.76 -1.74
N VAL A 49 -20.61 27.55 -0.66
CA VAL A 49 -20.18 27.10 0.68
C VAL A 49 -21.09 25.98 1.19
N ASN A 50 -22.41 26.16 1.08
CA ASN A 50 -23.38 25.16 1.52
C ASN A 50 -23.26 23.88 0.69
N LEU A 51 -23.08 24.00 -0.63
CA LEU A 51 -22.83 22.86 -1.51
C LEU A 51 -21.58 22.09 -1.10
N LEU A 52 -20.46 22.78 -0.83
CA LEU A 52 -19.23 22.14 -0.38
C LEU A 52 -19.41 21.41 0.95
N ALA A 53 -20.09 22.03 1.92
CA ALA A 53 -20.38 21.41 3.21
C ALA A 53 -21.23 20.14 3.07
N GLU A 54 -22.26 20.19 2.23
CA GLU A 54 -23.11 19.04 1.92
C GLU A 54 -22.32 17.92 1.23
N GLN A 55 -21.49 18.24 0.23
CA GLN A 55 -20.66 17.25 -0.47
C GLN A 55 -19.67 16.55 0.48
N LEU A 56 -19.01 17.30 1.36
CA LEU A 56 -18.12 16.72 2.37
C LEU A 56 -18.88 15.81 3.35
N HIS A 57 -20.07 16.22 3.78
CA HIS A 57 -20.91 15.40 4.66
C HIS A 57 -21.36 14.10 3.97
N GLN A 58 -21.71 14.16 2.69
CA GLN A 58 -22.12 12.99 1.91
C GLN A 58 -20.98 11.99 1.72
N VAL A 59 -19.75 12.45 1.48
CA VAL A 59 -18.57 11.56 1.38
C VAL A 59 -18.34 10.84 2.71
N GLN A 60 -18.40 11.57 3.83
CA GLN A 60 -18.19 11.01 5.16
C GLN A 60 -19.26 9.97 5.53
N THR A 61 -20.52 10.22 5.20
CA THR A 61 -21.64 9.36 5.63
C THR A 61 -21.90 8.19 4.67
N ASN A 62 -21.85 8.44 3.36
CA ASN A 62 -22.32 7.46 2.36
C ASN A 62 -21.20 6.72 1.65
N ALA A 63 -20.06 7.38 1.45
CA ALA A 63 -18.96 6.78 0.70
C ALA A 63 -18.00 6.02 1.62
N TYR A 64 -17.73 6.55 2.81
CA TYR A 64 -16.85 5.91 3.79
C TYR A 64 -17.28 4.47 4.12
N ASP A 65 -18.56 4.25 4.45
CA ASP A 65 -19.06 2.92 4.83
C ASP A 65 -18.94 1.89 3.70
N LYS A 66 -19.01 2.32 2.43
CA LYS A 66 -18.89 1.44 1.26
C LYS A 66 -17.44 1.01 0.99
N VAL A 67 -16.46 1.83 1.39
CA VAL A 67 -15.04 1.56 1.11
C VAL A 67 -14.23 1.21 2.37
N ARG A 68 -14.87 1.18 3.55
CA ARG A 68 -14.19 1.00 4.84
C ARG A 68 -13.39 -0.30 4.95
N ASP A 69 -13.81 -1.34 4.24
CA ASP A 69 -13.16 -2.65 4.28
C ASP A 69 -11.90 -2.70 3.39
N ILE A 70 -11.63 -1.65 2.61
CA ILE A 70 -10.41 -1.52 1.81
C ILE A 70 -9.27 -1.06 2.71
N GLN A 71 -8.31 -1.96 2.92
CA GLN A 71 -7.12 -1.65 3.72
C GLN A 71 -6.08 -0.92 2.88
N VAL A 72 -5.61 0.20 3.40
CA VAL A 72 -4.50 0.97 2.83
C VAL A 72 -3.33 0.94 3.82
N PRO A 73 -2.12 0.53 3.41
CA PRO A 73 -0.93 0.60 4.26
C PRO A 73 -0.69 2.02 4.76
N LEU A 74 -0.42 2.18 6.06
CA LEU A 74 -0.17 3.49 6.66
C LEU A 74 1.06 4.18 6.03
N ASP A 75 2.05 3.41 5.61
CA ASP A 75 3.25 3.92 4.95
C ASP A 75 2.92 4.70 3.66
N ILE A 76 1.80 4.38 2.98
CA ILE A 76 1.36 5.14 1.81
C ILE A 76 0.88 6.54 2.19
N VAL A 77 0.35 6.75 3.40
CA VAL A 77 -0.07 8.08 3.87
C VAL A 77 1.13 9.03 3.88
N GLN A 78 2.29 8.58 4.38
CA GLN A 78 3.51 9.39 4.35
C GLN A 78 3.95 9.72 2.92
N TYR A 79 3.81 8.78 1.97
CA TYR A 79 4.11 9.05 0.56
C TYR A 79 3.23 10.16 0.00
N ILE A 80 1.94 10.17 0.33
CA ILE A 80 0.99 11.20 -0.10
C ILE A 80 1.34 12.56 0.54
N GLU A 81 1.63 12.58 1.84
CA GLU A 81 2.04 13.79 2.56
C GLU A 81 3.33 14.41 1.99
N ASP A 82 4.27 13.57 1.58
CA ASP A 82 5.53 13.99 0.95
C ASP A 82 5.36 14.35 -0.54
N GLY A 83 4.15 14.23 -1.11
CA GLY A 83 3.87 14.47 -2.53
C GLY A 83 4.50 13.45 -3.48
N ARG A 84 4.87 12.26 -2.99
CA ARG A 84 5.44 11.16 -3.78
C ARG A 84 4.31 10.31 -4.37
N ASN A 85 4.55 9.72 -5.55
CA ASN A 85 3.60 8.78 -6.15
C ASN A 85 3.51 7.48 -5.31
N PRO A 86 2.32 7.08 -4.81
CA PRO A 86 2.10 5.83 -4.09
C PRO A 86 2.54 4.56 -4.83
N ASP A 87 2.56 4.56 -6.17
CA ASP A 87 3.03 3.41 -6.96
C ASP A 87 4.50 3.07 -6.68
N VAL A 88 5.28 4.07 -6.27
CA VAL A 88 6.68 3.89 -5.88
C VAL A 88 6.79 2.99 -4.66
N TYR A 89 5.91 3.15 -3.67
CA TYR A 89 5.86 2.29 -2.49
C TYR A 89 5.61 0.83 -2.90
N THR A 90 4.61 0.59 -3.75
CA THR A 90 4.29 -0.77 -4.23
C THR A 90 5.47 -1.41 -4.94
N ARG A 91 6.16 -0.65 -5.79
CA ARG A 91 7.36 -1.12 -6.49
C ARG A 91 8.49 -1.46 -5.50
N GLU A 92 8.83 -0.54 -4.59
CA GLU A 92 9.87 -0.75 -3.59
C GLU A 92 9.56 -1.93 -2.67
N PHE A 93 8.28 -2.12 -2.31
CA PHE A 93 7.84 -3.25 -1.50
C PHE A 93 8.06 -4.59 -2.22
N VAL A 94 7.69 -4.69 -3.50
CA VAL A 94 7.91 -5.90 -4.30
C VAL A 94 9.41 -6.18 -4.47
N GLU A 95 10.22 -5.15 -4.73
CA GLU A 95 11.68 -5.26 -4.83
C GLU A 95 12.30 -5.74 -3.51
N LEU A 96 11.84 -5.19 -2.38
CA LEU A 96 12.27 -5.60 -1.04
C LEU A 96 11.92 -7.07 -0.76
N LEU A 97 10.68 -7.49 -1.07
CA LEU A 97 10.25 -8.87 -0.90
C LEU A 97 11.09 -9.84 -1.73
N ALA A 98 11.37 -9.50 -2.99
CA ALA A 98 12.21 -10.32 -3.86
C ALA A 98 13.63 -10.46 -3.28
N LYS A 99 14.22 -9.34 -2.84
CA LYS A 99 15.54 -9.32 -2.20
C LYS A 99 15.58 -10.14 -0.91
N GLN A 100 14.57 -10.00 -0.05
CA GLN A 100 14.47 -10.75 1.21
C GLN A 100 14.31 -12.25 0.96
N ASN A 101 13.47 -12.65 0.01
CA ASN A 101 13.29 -14.05 -0.36
C ASN A 101 14.62 -14.66 -0.85
N GLN A 102 15.31 -14.00 -1.77
CA GLN A 102 16.62 -14.44 -2.25
C GLN A 102 17.64 -14.54 -1.10
N TYR A 103 17.65 -13.56 -0.20
CA TYR A 103 18.54 -13.55 0.95
C TYR A 103 18.27 -14.71 1.91
N VAL A 104 17.01 -14.98 2.26
CA VAL A 104 16.62 -16.10 3.13
C VAL A 104 16.95 -17.44 2.45
N ASN A 105 16.65 -17.57 1.16
CA ASN A 105 17.02 -18.76 0.40
C ASN A 105 18.54 -19.00 0.37
N GLY A 106 19.32 -17.95 0.17
CA GLY A 106 20.79 -18.00 0.26
C GLY A 106 21.27 -18.47 1.63
N LYS A 107 20.70 -17.95 2.71
CA LYS A 107 20.99 -18.41 4.07
C LYS A 107 20.66 -19.88 4.29
N MET A 108 19.48 -20.33 3.83
CA MET A 108 19.10 -21.74 3.93
C MET A 108 20.09 -22.64 3.20
N LYS A 109 20.50 -22.27 1.98
CA LYS A 109 21.51 -23.00 1.21
C LYS A 109 22.86 -23.05 1.92
N ALA A 110 23.33 -21.91 2.44
CA ALA A 110 24.59 -21.83 3.18
C ALA A 110 24.56 -22.68 4.46
N MET A 111 23.45 -22.70 5.20
CA MET A 111 23.28 -23.53 6.38
C MET A 111 23.22 -25.03 6.03
N LYS A 112 22.52 -25.41 4.95
CA LYS A 112 22.53 -26.80 4.45
C LYS A 112 23.95 -27.24 4.08
N GLN A 113 24.70 -26.41 3.33
CA GLN A 113 26.10 -26.68 2.99
C GLN A 113 27.00 -26.78 4.22
N PHE A 114 26.86 -25.87 5.19
CA PHE A 114 27.64 -25.90 6.43
C PHE A 114 27.36 -27.19 7.23
N ARG A 115 26.08 -27.57 7.37
CA ARG A 115 25.68 -28.82 8.03
C ARG A 115 26.33 -30.03 7.35
N ASP A 116 26.27 -30.10 6.02
CA ASP A 116 26.78 -31.25 5.27
C ASP A 116 28.31 -31.37 5.44
N ILE A 117 29.05 -30.26 5.29
CA ILE A 117 30.50 -30.23 5.50
C ILE A 117 30.87 -30.60 6.94
N LEU A 118 30.17 -30.02 7.93
CA LEU A 118 30.42 -30.32 9.33
C LEU A 118 30.14 -31.79 9.65
N GLY A 119 29.04 -32.33 9.12
CA GLY A 119 28.69 -33.75 9.25
C GLY A 119 29.78 -34.65 8.69
N THR A 120 30.27 -34.37 7.47
CA THR A 120 31.39 -35.11 6.86
C THR A 120 32.64 -35.05 7.74
N LYS A 121 33.01 -33.87 8.26
CA LYS A 121 34.20 -33.72 9.11
C LYS A 121 34.08 -34.42 10.46
N ILE A 122 32.89 -34.47 11.04
CA ILE A 122 32.65 -35.24 12.27
C ILE A 122 32.80 -36.74 11.99
N LYS A 123 32.25 -37.25 10.88
CA LYS A 123 32.41 -38.67 10.49
C LYS A 123 33.87 -39.06 10.25
N GLU A 124 34.64 -38.18 9.58
CA GLU A 124 36.08 -38.39 9.35
C GLU A 124 36.88 -38.45 10.67
N ALA A 125 36.56 -37.59 11.64
CA ALA A 125 37.28 -37.51 12.91
C ALA A 125 36.82 -38.55 13.95
N TYR A 126 35.54 -38.95 13.91
CA TYR A 126 34.89 -39.84 14.88
C TYR A 126 33.99 -40.86 14.16
N PRO A 127 34.55 -41.96 13.62
CA PRO A 127 33.79 -42.95 12.85
C PRO A 127 32.62 -43.58 13.63
N ASP A 128 32.76 -43.76 14.94
CA ASP A 128 31.73 -44.36 15.79
C ASP A 128 30.45 -43.50 15.89
N MET A 129 30.52 -42.22 15.52
CA MET A 129 29.40 -41.27 15.59
C MET A 129 28.60 -41.19 14.27
N GLU A 130 28.98 -41.93 13.23
CA GLU A 130 28.39 -41.81 11.89
C GLU A 130 26.86 -41.92 11.86
N SER A 131 26.31 -42.97 12.50
CA SER A 131 24.86 -43.19 12.57
C SER A 131 24.11 -42.05 13.29
N SER A 132 24.75 -41.44 14.30
CA SER A 132 24.15 -40.31 15.02
C SER A 132 24.13 -39.04 14.16
N VAL A 133 25.17 -38.80 13.37
CA VAL A 133 25.27 -37.65 12.45
C VAL A 133 24.23 -37.78 11.34
N ASP A 134 24.08 -38.97 10.74
CA ASP A 134 23.07 -39.21 9.70
C ASP A 134 21.65 -39.00 10.22
N GLY A 135 21.36 -39.49 11.43
CA GLY A 135 20.07 -39.24 12.08
C GLY A 135 19.79 -37.76 12.37
N VAL A 136 20.82 -36.92 12.58
CA VAL A 136 20.64 -35.46 12.68
C VAL A 136 20.37 -34.83 11.32
N ILE A 137 21.09 -35.25 10.28
CA ILE A 137 20.91 -34.72 8.91
C ILE A 137 19.51 -35.05 8.38
N GLU A 138 19.03 -36.28 8.56
CA GLU A 138 17.68 -36.68 8.15
C GLU A 138 16.59 -35.86 8.86
N ARG A 139 16.71 -35.67 10.18
CA ARG A 139 15.75 -34.87 10.95
C ARG A 139 15.75 -33.38 10.59
N THR A 140 16.86 -32.88 10.06
CA THR A 140 17.03 -31.47 9.66
C THR A 140 16.95 -31.29 8.13
N GLY A 141 16.60 -32.36 7.40
CA GLY A 141 16.66 -32.45 5.93
C GLY A 141 15.50 -31.83 5.16
N ASN A 142 14.42 -31.42 5.85
CA ASN A 142 13.29 -30.70 5.25
C ASN A 142 13.62 -29.20 5.12
#